data_AF-A0A7L0LVT5-F1
#
_entry.id   AF-A0A7L0LVT5-F1
#
_cell.length_a   1.000
_cell.length_b   1.000
_cell.length_c   1.000
_cell.angle_alpha   90.00
_cell.angle_beta   90.00
_cell.angle_gamma   90.00
#
_symmetry.space_group_name_H-M   'P 1'
#
loop_
_entity.id
_entity.type
_entity.pdbx_description
1 polymer ?
#
loop_
_entity_poly.entity_id
_entity_poly.type
_entity_poly.pdbx_seq_one_letter_code
_entity_poly.pdbx_strand_id
1 'polypeptide(L)'
;RGIPREPGARWMEPGCRSCSCLGGQVLCEAVTCPPLSCSHPLPAPSGSCCSTCAGCLHKGVARAEGDVFSLSDGNCTVCVCLAGNVSCISPECLPGSCPSSSSSDCCSCQPAKCSFRGRTYAHGARFSLDGDECTTCVCRVGPAVPRDAPGLPCIILMEGVPGGGQAGGTHVPSIPPPSQGCFLDDNGVELPIGQIWSPGDPCELCICQADGSVSCKRTDCVETCPYPIRIPGQCCPDCSAGCTYMGRIFYNNETFPSVLDPCLSCICLVR
;
A
#
# COMPACT_ATOMS: atom_id res chain seq x y z
N ARG A 1 -21.00 -22.03 -41.29
CA ARG A 1 -19.78 -22.51 -42.00
C ARG A 1 -18.67 -22.58 -40.97
N GLY A 2 -18.10 -23.76 -40.73
CA GLY A 2 -17.03 -23.95 -39.74
C GLY A 2 -15.63 -23.68 -40.31
N ILE A 3 -14.65 -23.46 -39.45
CA ILE A 3 -13.24 -23.31 -39.80
C ILE A 3 -12.63 -24.71 -39.91
N PRO A 4 -12.01 -25.10 -41.04
CA PRO A 4 -11.33 -26.39 -41.16
C PRO A 4 -10.12 -26.45 -40.21
N ARG A 5 -9.90 -27.61 -39.57
CA ARG A 5 -8.80 -27.85 -38.63
C ARG A 5 -8.01 -29.07 -39.07
N GLU A 6 -6.69 -28.98 -38.96
CA GLU A 6 -5.76 -30.08 -39.22
C GLU A 6 -6.01 -31.25 -38.23
N PRO A 7 -5.76 -32.53 -38.63
CA PRO A 7 -5.76 -33.65 -37.70
C PRO A 7 -4.76 -33.42 -36.55
N GLY A 8 -5.20 -33.65 -35.31
CA GLY A 8 -4.40 -33.40 -34.11
C GLY A 8 -4.38 -31.95 -33.62
N ALA A 9 -5.01 -31.01 -34.33
CA ALA A 9 -5.12 -29.62 -33.88
C ALA A 9 -5.85 -29.55 -32.53
N ARG A 10 -5.40 -28.65 -31.65
CA ARG A 10 -6.02 -28.32 -30.35
C ARG A 10 -6.39 -26.85 -30.32
N TRP A 11 -7.56 -26.53 -29.79
CA TRP A 11 -8.03 -25.17 -29.65
C TRP A 11 -8.97 -25.03 -28.45
N MET A 12 -9.27 -23.78 -28.11
CA MET A 12 -10.19 -23.45 -27.03
C MET A 12 -11.47 -22.85 -27.61
N GLU A 13 -12.61 -23.44 -27.26
CA GLU A 13 -13.95 -22.93 -27.61
C GLU A 13 -14.46 -21.98 -26.51
N PRO A 14 -15.41 -21.08 -26.85
CA PRO A 14 -16.14 -20.27 -25.87
C PRO A 14 -16.72 -21.13 -24.75
N GLY A 15 -16.68 -20.62 -23.52
CA GLY A 15 -17.12 -21.39 -22.35
C GLY A 15 -16.07 -22.38 -21.83
N CYS A 16 -14.78 -22.11 -22.04
CA CYS A 16 -13.67 -22.84 -21.40
C CYS A 16 -13.64 -24.33 -21.76
N ARG A 17 -13.79 -24.65 -23.06
CA ARG A 17 -13.76 -26.02 -23.54
C ARG A 17 -12.51 -26.26 -24.37
N SER A 18 -11.67 -27.21 -23.95
CA SER A 18 -10.51 -27.63 -24.72
C SER A 18 -10.97 -28.67 -25.74
N CYS A 19 -10.80 -28.35 -27.02
CA CYS A 19 -11.20 -29.21 -28.12
C CYS A 19 -9.99 -29.72 -28.89
N SER A 20 -10.09 -30.94 -29.41
CA SER A 20 -9.08 -31.53 -30.28
C SER A 20 -9.73 -32.27 -31.45
N CYS A 21 -9.05 -32.28 -32.60
CA CYS A 21 -9.46 -33.04 -33.77
C CYS A 21 -8.77 -34.40 -33.77
N LEU A 22 -9.49 -35.47 -33.46
CA LEU A 22 -8.97 -36.84 -33.44
C LEU A 22 -9.76 -37.70 -34.43
N GLY A 23 -9.07 -38.26 -35.44
CA GLY A 23 -9.71 -39.15 -36.42
C GLY A 23 -10.87 -38.52 -37.20
N GLY A 24 -10.85 -37.19 -37.43
CA GLY A 24 -11.93 -36.47 -38.10
C GLY A 24 -13.10 -36.08 -37.21
N GLN A 25 -13.06 -36.41 -35.91
CA GLN A 25 -14.06 -36.00 -34.92
C GLN A 25 -13.50 -34.91 -34.00
N VAL A 26 -14.37 -33.96 -33.65
CA VAL A 26 -14.08 -32.95 -32.62
C VAL A 26 -14.45 -33.52 -31.26
N LEU A 27 -13.47 -33.68 -30.38
CA LEU A 27 -13.67 -34.03 -28.98
C LEU A 27 -13.40 -32.79 -28.12
N CYS A 28 -14.36 -32.42 -27.27
CA CYS A 28 -14.27 -31.24 -26.41
C CYS A 28 -14.52 -31.59 -24.95
N GLU A 29 -13.62 -31.17 -24.08
CA GLU A 29 -13.70 -31.36 -22.63
C GLU A 29 -13.80 -30.01 -21.93
N ALA A 30 -14.56 -29.96 -20.84
CA ALA A 30 -14.63 -28.77 -20.01
C ALA A 30 -13.33 -28.64 -19.21
N VAL A 31 -12.68 -27.47 -19.29
CA VAL A 31 -11.48 -27.20 -18.50
C VAL A 31 -11.92 -26.77 -17.10
N THR A 32 -11.39 -27.46 -16.09
CA THR A 32 -11.59 -27.09 -14.68
C THR A 32 -10.39 -26.26 -14.24
N CYS A 33 -10.63 -25.04 -13.77
CA CYS A 33 -9.56 -24.17 -13.31
C CYS A 33 -9.21 -24.42 -11.84
N PRO A 34 -7.92 -24.32 -11.46
CA PRO A 34 -7.52 -24.41 -10.07
C PRO A 34 -8.06 -23.21 -9.27
N PRO A 35 -8.29 -23.36 -7.97
CA PRO A 35 -8.61 -22.26 -7.08
C PRO A 35 -7.45 -21.25 -7.06
N LEU A 36 -7.79 -19.97 -7.01
CA LEU A 36 -6.79 -18.90 -6.94
C LEU A 36 -6.51 -18.53 -5.49
N SER A 37 -5.25 -18.19 -5.22
CA SER A 37 -4.74 -17.74 -3.92
C SER A 37 -4.27 -16.29 -4.01
N CYS A 38 -5.04 -15.44 -4.69
CA CYS A 38 -4.74 -14.02 -4.82
C CYS A 38 -6.02 -13.18 -4.94
N SER A 39 -5.93 -11.91 -4.56
CA SER A 39 -7.07 -10.98 -4.49
C SER A 39 -7.36 -10.27 -5.82
N HIS A 40 -6.37 -10.12 -6.70
CA HIS A 40 -6.45 -9.35 -7.94
C HIS A 40 -5.93 -10.16 -9.15
N PRO A 41 -6.51 -11.32 -9.46
CA PRO A 41 -5.99 -12.18 -10.53
C PRO A 41 -6.04 -11.51 -11.90
N LEU A 42 -5.03 -11.78 -12.72
CA LEU A 42 -5.03 -11.40 -14.13
C LEU A 42 -6.00 -12.29 -14.92
N PRO A 43 -6.72 -11.73 -15.90
CA PRO A 43 -7.59 -12.50 -16.77
C PRO A 43 -6.76 -13.48 -17.61
N ALA A 44 -7.41 -14.56 -18.06
CA ALA A 44 -6.77 -15.57 -18.88
C ALA A 44 -6.18 -14.95 -20.16
N PRO A 45 -4.88 -15.13 -20.44
CA PRO A 45 -4.29 -14.68 -21.71
C PRO A 45 -4.98 -15.34 -22.91
N SER A 46 -4.86 -14.69 -24.07
CA SER A 46 -5.54 -15.12 -25.29
C SER A 46 -5.24 -16.59 -25.63
N GLY A 47 -6.30 -17.41 -25.75
CA GLY A 47 -6.18 -18.84 -26.05
C GLY A 47 -6.02 -19.74 -24.81
N SER A 48 -5.99 -19.17 -23.61
CA SER A 48 -6.08 -19.90 -22.33
C SER A 48 -7.43 -19.65 -21.65
N CYS A 49 -7.80 -20.50 -20.70
CA CYS A 49 -9.07 -20.35 -19.98
C CYS A 49 -8.91 -19.75 -18.58
N CYS A 50 -7.87 -20.16 -17.85
CA CYS A 50 -7.79 -19.86 -16.42
C CYS A 50 -7.04 -18.56 -16.17
N SER A 51 -7.56 -17.76 -15.24
CA SER A 51 -6.87 -16.60 -14.70
C SER A 51 -5.63 -17.00 -13.91
N THR A 52 -4.73 -16.05 -13.70
CA THR A 52 -3.42 -16.31 -13.07
C THR A 52 -3.08 -15.25 -12.03
N CYS A 53 -2.25 -15.61 -11.04
CA CYS A 53 -1.73 -14.70 -10.01
C CYS A 53 -0.30 -14.21 -10.34
N ALA A 54 0.14 -14.31 -11.60
CA ALA A 54 1.47 -13.88 -12.04
C ALA A 54 1.63 -12.33 -12.15
N GLY A 55 0.60 -11.60 -11.71
CA GLY A 55 0.51 -10.16 -11.71
C GLY A 55 -0.88 -9.76 -11.22
N CYS A 56 -1.21 -8.47 -11.28
CA CYS A 56 -2.43 -7.94 -10.68
C CYS A 56 -3.32 -7.21 -11.69
N LEU A 57 -4.63 -7.47 -11.66
CA LEU A 57 -5.60 -6.61 -12.35
C LEU A 57 -6.16 -5.58 -11.35
N HIS A 58 -5.78 -4.31 -11.52
CA HIS A 58 -6.28 -3.23 -10.65
C HIS A 58 -6.98 -2.15 -11.48
N LYS A 59 -8.25 -1.87 -11.16
CA LYS A 59 -9.10 -0.90 -11.89
C LYS A 59 -9.08 -1.10 -13.43
N GLY A 60 -9.03 -2.36 -13.88
CA GLY A 60 -8.98 -2.73 -15.31
C GLY A 60 -7.60 -2.63 -15.96
N VAL A 61 -6.55 -2.26 -15.23
CA VAL A 61 -5.17 -2.19 -15.72
C VAL A 61 -4.38 -3.38 -15.20
N ALA A 62 -3.75 -4.12 -16.10
CA ALA A 62 -2.83 -5.19 -15.75
C ALA A 62 -1.49 -4.60 -15.26
N ARG A 63 -1.02 -5.13 -14.13
CA ARG A 63 0.25 -4.79 -13.47
C ARG A 63 1.11 -6.03 -13.39
N ALA A 64 2.38 -5.89 -13.71
CA ALA A 64 3.36 -6.95 -13.57
C ALA A 64 3.69 -7.16 -12.07
N GLU A 65 4.22 -8.34 -11.77
CA GLU A 65 4.75 -8.65 -10.44
C GLU A 65 5.84 -7.63 -10.04
N GLY A 66 5.72 -7.06 -8.84
CA GLY A 66 6.63 -6.04 -8.32
C GLY A 66 6.34 -4.62 -8.79
N ASP A 67 5.33 -4.40 -9.65
CA ASP A 67 4.99 -3.05 -10.10
C ASP A 67 4.56 -2.16 -8.94
N VAL A 68 5.21 -1.00 -8.83
CA VAL A 68 4.82 0.11 -7.95
C VAL A 68 4.14 1.18 -8.79
N PHE A 69 2.91 1.55 -8.45
CA PHE A 69 2.12 2.51 -9.23
C PHE A 69 1.32 3.45 -8.34
N SER A 70 1.24 4.72 -8.75
CA SER A 70 0.43 5.74 -8.10
C SER A 70 -0.98 5.78 -8.67
N LEU A 71 -1.99 5.97 -7.81
CA LEU A 71 -3.35 6.27 -8.23
C LEU A 71 -3.50 7.77 -8.47
N SER A 72 -4.02 8.18 -9.63
CA SER A 72 -4.21 9.59 -10.02
C SER A 72 -5.32 10.32 -9.23
N ASP A 73 -5.89 9.71 -8.19
CA ASP A 73 -7.06 10.19 -7.42
C ASP A 73 -6.73 11.35 -6.45
N GLY A 74 -5.57 12.00 -6.58
CA GLY A 74 -5.19 13.17 -5.77
C GLY A 74 -4.88 12.89 -4.29
N ASN A 75 -4.93 11.62 -3.85
CA ASN A 75 -4.59 11.20 -2.49
C ASN A 75 -3.19 10.56 -2.38
N CYS A 76 -2.44 10.55 -3.49
CA CYS A 76 -1.09 10.00 -3.60
C CYS A 76 -0.94 8.57 -3.08
N THR A 77 -2.02 7.79 -3.19
CA THR A 77 -1.96 6.39 -2.87
C THR A 77 -1.00 5.72 -3.84
N VAL A 78 -0.01 5.04 -3.29
CA VAL A 78 0.89 4.18 -4.03
C VAL A 78 0.55 2.75 -3.70
N CYS A 79 0.43 1.95 -4.74
CA CYS A 79 0.12 0.55 -4.64
C CYS A 79 1.27 -0.28 -5.21
N VAL A 80 1.47 -1.46 -4.64
CA VAL A 80 2.37 -2.48 -5.15
C VAL A 80 1.60 -3.74 -5.53
N CYS A 81 1.98 -4.38 -6.63
CA CYS A 81 1.51 -5.70 -7.00
C CYS A 81 2.48 -6.78 -6.53
N LEU A 82 2.03 -7.68 -5.64
CA LEU A 82 2.82 -8.80 -5.13
C LEU A 82 1.99 -10.09 -5.12
N ALA A 83 2.41 -11.09 -5.90
CA ALA A 83 1.76 -12.39 -6.12
C ALA A 83 0.26 -12.28 -6.41
N GLY A 84 -0.13 -11.35 -7.27
CA GLY A 84 -1.53 -11.09 -7.59
C GLY A 84 -2.32 -10.40 -6.47
N ASN A 85 -1.66 -9.88 -5.43
CA ASN A 85 -2.26 -9.06 -4.39
C ASN A 85 -1.83 -7.60 -4.54
N VAL A 86 -2.79 -6.69 -4.46
CA VAL A 86 -2.52 -5.25 -4.52
C VAL A 86 -2.54 -4.68 -3.11
N SER A 87 -1.42 -4.10 -2.69
CA SER A 87 -1.28 -3.42 -1.40
C SER A 87 -1.05 -1.95 -1.61
N CYS A 88 -1.96 -1.13 -1.09
CA CYS A 88 -1.92 0.32 -1.26
C CYS A 88 -1.65 1.04 0.06
N ILE A 89 -0.75 2.01 0.04
CA ILE A 89 -0.42 2.90 1.15
C ILE A 89 -0.57 4.36 0.69
N SER A 90 -1.12 5.20 1.57
CA SER A 90 -1.32 6.63 1.32
C SER A 90 -0.80 7.43 2.51
N PRO A 91 -0.26 8.64 2.27
CA PRO A 91 0.12 9.49 3.38
C PRO A 91 -1.12 10.01 4.13
N GLU A 92 -1.00 10.15 5.44
CA GLU A 92 -1.99 10.84 6.27
C GLU A 92 -1.71 12.33 6.23
N CYS A 93 -2.56 13.08 5.53
CA CYS A 93 -2.51 14.53 5.53
C CYS A 93 -3.06 15.08 6.85
N LEU A 94 -2.42 16.13 7.38
CA LEU A 94 -2.98 16.87 8.52
C LEU A 94 -4.40 17.38 8.17
N PRO A 95 -5.37 17.28 9.11
CA PRO A 95 -6.73 17.72 8.88
C PRO A 95 -6.79 19.24 8.68
N GLY A 96 -6.81 19.67 7.43
CA GLY A 96 -6.96 21.06 7.01
C GLY A 96 -7.46 21.10 5.58
N SER A 97 -8.48 21.93 5.33
CA SER A 97 -9.12 22.06 4.01
C SER A 97 -8.11 22.52 2.96
N CYS A 98 -7.56 21.59 2.18
CA CYS A 98 -6.78 21.92 1.00
C CYS A 98 -7.73 21.94 -0.21
N PRO A 99 -7.87 23.06 -0.96
CA PRO A 99 -8.51 23.02 -2.25
C PRO A 99 -7.60 22.17 -3.14
N SER A 100 -8.12 21.04 -3.59
CA SER A 100 -7.46 20.13 -4.52
C SER A 100 -6.81 20.93 -5.66
N SER A 101 -5.49 21.06 -5.64
CA SER A 101 -4.74 21.64 -6.75
C SER A 101 -3.72 20.64 -7.26
N SER A 102 -3.67 20.60 -8.58
CA SER A 102 -2.93 19.71 -9.46
C SER A 102 -1.41 19.90 -9.41
N SER A 103 -0.79 19.81 -8.24
CA SER A 103 0.67 19.69 -8.14
C SER A 103 1.06 18.24 -7.89
N SER A 104 2.10 17.79 -8.58
CA SER A 104 2.72 16.46 -8.53
C SER A 104 3.27 16.06 -7.16
N ASP A 105 3.25 16.95 -6.17
CA ASP A 105 3.83 16.74 -4.86
C ASP A 105 2.74 16.45 -3.84
N CYS A 106 2.71 15.19 -3.42
CA CYS A 106 1.79 14.72 -2.42
C CYS A 106 1.92 15.51 -1.12
N CYS A 107 0.80 15.89 -0.51
CA CYS A 107 0.80 16.68 0.71
C CYS A 107 1.41 18.09 0.53
N SER A 108 1.21 18.74 -0.63
CA SER A 108 1.46 20.19 -0.81
C SER A 108 0.54 21.09 0.02
N CYS A 109 0.04 20.61 1.17
CA CYS A 109 -0.55 21.45 2.19
C CYS A 109 0.60 22.19 2.87
N GLN A 110 0.99 23.34 2.31
CA GLN A 110 1.83 24.28 3.04
C GLN A 110 1.15 24.52 4.39
N PRO A 111 1.84 24.30 5.54
CA PRO A 111 1.19 24.32 6.83
C PRO A 111 0.42 25.62 7.00
N ALA A 112 -0.85 25.52 7.39
CA ALA A 112 -1.69 26.69 7.62
C ALA A 112 -0.96 27.63 8.59
N LYS A 113 -0.67 28.85 8.11
CA LYS A 113 0.05 29.88 8.84
C LYS A 113 -0.99 30.87 9.39
N CYS A 114 -1.12 31.00 10.71
CA CYS A 114 -1.92 32.07 11.31
C CYS A 114 -1.13 33.38 11.25
N SER A 115 -1.77 34.49 10.87
CA SER A 115 -1.15 35.82 10.96
C SER A 115 -1.78 36.61 12.11
N PHE A 116 -0.97 37.06 13.05
CA PHE A 116 -1.42 37.91 14.17
C PHE A 116 -0.43 39.06 14.37
N ARG A 117 -0.94 40.30 14.35
CA ARG A 117 -0.15 41.56 14.47
C ARG A 117 1.09 41.61 13.57
N GLY A 118 0.96 41.14 12.32
CA GLY A 118 2.04 41.14 11.33
C GLY A 118 3.10 40.05 11.53
N ARG A 119 2.93 39.17 12.52
CA ARG A 119 3.76 37.97 12.73
C ARG A 119 3.01 36.72 12.27
N THR A 120 3.76 35.78 11.72
CA THR A 120 3.20 34.55 11.18
C THR A 120 3.55 33.37 12.08
N TYR A 121 2.54 32.60 12.49
CA TYR A 121 2.64 31.48 13.42
C TYR A 121 2.28 30.19 12.69
N ALA A 122 3.07 29.13 12.91
CA ALA A 122 2.75 27.81 12.39
C ALA A 122 1.53 27.20 13.13
N HIS A 123 0.82 26.27 12.49
CA HIS A 123 -0.23 25.49 13.13
C HIS A 123 0.27 24.83 14.43
N GLY A 124 -0.52 24.90 15.51
CA GLY A 124 -0.18 24.40 16.84
C GLY A 124 0.73 25.32 17.67
N ALA A 125 1.30 26.37 17.07
CA ALA A 125 2.17 27.31 17.79
C ALA A 125 1.41 27.99 18.93
N ARG A 126 2.04 28.03 20.10
CA ARG A 126 1.56 28.73 21.28
C ARG A 126 2.25 30.08 21.39
N PHE A 127 1.50 31.16 21.49
CA PHE A 127 2.07 32.50 21.62
C PHE A 127 1.24 33.37 22.54
N SER A 128 1.90 34.30 23.22
CA SER A 128 1.24 35.30 24.07
C SER A 128 0.85 36.52 23.25
N LEU A 129 -0.34 37.09 23.51
CA LEU A 129 -0.87 38.22 22.75
C LEU A 129 -0.16 39.53 23.11
N ASP A 130 0.16 39.75 24.39
CA ASP A 130 0.71 41.01 24.91
C ASP A 130 1.99 40.81 25.75
N GLY A 131 2.61 39.62 25.68
CA GLY A 131 3.81 39.29 26.48
C GLY A 131 3.51 39.10 27.98
N ASP A 132 2.23 39.03 28.31
CA ASP A 132 1.66 38.74 29.60
C ASP A 132 1.59 37.22 29.84
N GLU A 133 1.87 36.79 31.06
CA GLU A 133 1.84 35.37 31.46
C GLU A 133 0.42 34.78 31.51
N CYS A 134 -0.62 35.60 31.27
CA CYS A 134 -2.02 35.22 31.46
C CYS A 134 -2.73 34.76 30.19
N THR A 135 -2.19 35.05 29.00
CA THR A 135 -2.90 34.82 27.73
C THR A 135 -2.09 33.93 26.79
N THR A 136 -2.48 32.66 26.65
CA THR A 136 -1.88 31.73 25.68
C THR A 136 -2.83 31.48 24.51
N CYS A 137 -2.40 31.87 23.30
CA CYS A 137 -3.10 31.55 22.07
C CYS A 137 -2.49 30.34 21.39
N VAL A 138 -3.33 29.45 20.86
CA VAL A 138 -2.90 28.34 20.01
C VAL A 138 -3.40 28.58 18.60
N CYS A 139 -2.50 28.58 17.61
CA CYS A 139 -2.88 28.62 16.21
C CYS A 139 -3.57 27.30 15.84
N ARG A 140 -4.90 27.30 15.69
CA ARG A 140 -5.69 26.16 15.20
C ARG A 140 -6.53 26.60 14.02
N VAL A 141 -6.63 25.76 13.00
CA VAL A 141 -7.48 26.01 11.83
C VAL A 141 -8.95 25.92 12.27
N GLY A 142 -9.62 27.07 12.38
CA GLY A 142 -11.08 27.13 12.50
C GLY A 142 -11.75 27.02 11.12
N PRO A 143 -13.07 26.74 11.05
CA PRO A 143 -13.80 26.85 9.80
C PRO A 143 -13.63 28.27 9.24
N ALA A 144 -13.38 28.36 7.94
CA ALA A 144 -13.05 29.60 7.24
C ALA A 144 -13.95 30.77 7.68
N VAL A 145 -13.37 31.77 8.34
CA VAL A 145 -14.05 33.03 8.60
C VAL A 145 -13.89 33.90 7.33
N PRO A 146 -14.97 34.49 6.78
CA PRO A 146 -14.90 35.32 5.58
C PRO A 146 -13.90 36.47 5.76
N ARG A 147 -13.33 36.94 4.64
CA ARG A 147 -12.24 37.94 4.55
C ARG A 147 -12.47 39.30 5.23
N ASP A 148 -13.62 39.53 5.88
CA ASP A 148 -13.97 40.81 6.52
C ASP A 148 -14.61 40.66 7.93
N ALA A 149 -14.23 39.63 8.70
CA ALA A 149 -14.55 39.59 10.13
C ALA A 149 -13.35 40.06 10.98
N PRO A 150 -13.52 40.93 11.98
CA PRO A 150 -12.48 41.27 12.95
C PRO A 150 -12.27 40.15 14.00
N GLY A 151 -12.44 38.88 13.60
CA GLY A 151 -12.47 37.71 14.47
C GLY A 151 -11.23 36.85 14.34
N LEU A 152 -10.53 36.68 15.46
CA LEU A 152 -9.29 35.93 15.64
C LEU A 152 -9.37 34.47 15.13
N PRO A 153 -8.37 33.97 14.37
CA PRO A 153 -8.16 32.54 14.14
C PRO A 153 -7.39 31.89 15.31
N CYS A 154 -7.77 32.21 16.56
CA CYS A 154 -7.02 31.82 17.76
C CYS A 154 -7.99 31.43 18.88
N ILE A 155 -7.87 30.20 19.40
CA ILE A 155 -8.58 29.80 20.63
C ILE A 155 -7.74 30.30 21.82
N ILE A 156 -8.32 31.16 22.64
CA ILE A 156 -7.71 31.65 23.90
C ILE A 156 -7.95 30.58 24.97
N LEU A 157 -6.88 30.02 25.55
CA LEU A 157 -6.97 29.18 26.73
C LEU A 157 -6.70 30.05 27.96
N MET A 158 -7.74 30.36 28.74
CA MET A 158 -7.60 31.05 30.03
C MET A 158 -7.23 30.01 31.09
N GLU A 159 -5.93 29.81 31.35
CA GLU A 159 -5.48 29.08 32.53
C GLU A 159 -5.47 30.06 33.70
N GLY A 160 -6.52 30.04 34.52
CA GLY A 160 -6.57 30.85 35.73
C GLY A 160 -5.85 30.15 36.88
N VAL A 161 -4.81 30.78 37.44
CA VAL A 161 -4.46 30.64 38.87
C VAL A 161 -3.90 31.98 39.40
N PRO A 162 -4.44 32.52 40.51
CA PRO A 162 -3.92 33.70 41.17
C PRO A 162 -2.79 33.33 42.14
N GLY A 163 -1.65 34.03 42.09
CA GLY A 163 -0.64 33.91 43.13
C GLY A 163 0.74 34.37 42.68
N GLY A 164 1.17 35.51 43.22
CA GLY A 164 2.46 36.12 42.92
C GLY A 164 3.66 35.24 43.28
N GLY A 165 4.73 35.41 42.50
CA GLY A 165 6.05 34.87 42.78
C GLY A 165 6.99 35.23 41.63
N GLN A 166 8.07 35.93 41.95
CA GLN A 166 9.12 36.36 41.00
C GLN A 166 9.75 35.15 40.29
N ALA A 167 9.84 35.19 38.95
CA ALA A 167 10.71 34.35 38.12
C ALA A 167 11.06 35.17 36.86
N GLY A 168 12.33 35.43 36.51
CA GLY A 168 13.26 34.42 36.02
C GLY A 168 12.91 34.11 34.56
N GLY A 169 13.46 34.88 33.61
CA GLY A 169 13.11 34.81 32.18
C GLY A 169 13.10 33.38 31.64
N THR A 170 11.91 32.88 31.32
CA THR A 170 11.71 31.57 30.72
C THR A 170 11.91 31.67 29.22
N HIS A 171 12.92 30.94 28.73
CA HIS A 171 13.09 30.64 27.31
C HIS A 171 11.77 30.12 26.75
N VAL A 172 11.19 30.83 25.77
CA VAL A 172 10.18 30.26 24.88
C VAL A 172 10.83 29.06 24.20
N PRO A 173 10.30 27.82 24.34
CA PRO A 173 10.86 26.68 23.65
C PRO A 173 10.79 26.96 22.15
N SER A 174 11.94 27.09 21.50
CA SER A 174 12.04 27.10 20.04
C SER A 174 11.39 25.81 19.55
N ILE A 175 10.20 25.93 18.94
CA ILE A 175 9.56 24.83 18.23
C ILE A 175 10.58 24.40 17.16
N PRO A 176 11.01 23.12 17.14
CA PRO A 176 11.91 22.64 16.10
C PRO A 176 11.28 22.91 14.73
N PRO A 177 12.09 23.19 13.69
CA PRO A 177 11.57 23.40 12.34
C PRO A 177 10.65 22.24 11.95
N PRO A 178 9.59 22.48 11.14
CA PRO A 178 8.76 21.39 10.64
C PRO A 178 9.69 20.35 10.01
N SER A 179 9.61 19.11 10.47
CA SER A 179 10.45 18.01 10.00
C SER A 179 10.37 17.95 8.48
N GLN A 180 11.52 18.12 7.81
CA GLN A 180 11.59 18.10 6.35
C GLN A 180 11.48 16.66 5.79
N GLY A 181 11.51 15.66 6.69
CA GLY A 181 11.48 14.26 6.37
C GLY A 181 11.41 13.37 7.61
N CYS A 182 11.53 12.07 7.39
CA CYS A 182 11.54 11.05 8.43
C CYS A 182 12.97 10.62 8.73
N PHE A 183 13.31 10.52 10.03
CA PHE A 183 14.61 10.06 10.51
C PHE A 183 14.49 8.57 10.86
N LEU A 184 15.19 7.72 10.12
CA LEU A 184 15.13 6.27 10.27
C LEU A 184 16.14 5.72 11.29
N ASP A 185 17.24 6.45 11.56
CA ASP A 185 18.31 6.01 12.45
C ASP A 185 19.21 7.16 12.95
N ASP A 186 20.07 6.86 13.94
CA ASP A 186 21.10 7.75 14.49
C ASP A 186 22.20 8.14 13.47
N ASN A 187 22.18 7.58 12.25
CA ASN A 187 23.11 7.92 11.16
C ASN A 187 22.58 9.04 10.24
N GLY A 188 21.36 9.54 10.47
CA GLY A 188 20.87 10.77 9.85
C GLY A 188 20.43 10.64 8.38
N VAL A 189 19.92 9.46 7.96
CA VAL A 189 19.24 9.38 6.66
C VAL A 189 17.86 10.04 6.77
N GLU A 190 17.75 11.25 6.23
CA GLU A 190 16.49 11.98 6.11
C GLU A 190 15.78 11.57 4.81
N LEU A 191 14.66 10.86 4.94
CA LEU A 191 13.81 10.54 3.79
C LEU A 191 12.79 11.65 3.56
N PRO A 192 12.61 12.12 2.32
CA PRO A 192 11.63 13.15 2.04
C PRO A 192 10.21 12.65 2.32
N ILE A 193 9.32 13.55 2.72
CA ILE A 193 7.90 13.26 2.90
C ILE A 193 7.34 12.64 1.62
N GLY A 194 6.59 11.54 1.77
CA GLY A 194 6.04 10.77 0.65
C GLY A 194 7.01 9.75 0.04
N GLN A 195 8.28 9.71 0.46
CA GLN A 195 9.20 8.64 0.08
C GLN A 195 8.66 7.29 0.55
N ILE A 196 8.81 6.28 -0.30
CA ILE A 196 8.39 4.90 -0.03
C ILE A 196 9.61 3.98 -0.05
N TRP A 197 9.64 3.00 0.84
CA TRP A 197 10.70 1.99 0.92
C TRP A 197 10.19 0.70 1.56
N SER A 198 11.00 -0.36 1.46
CA SER A 198 10.81 -1.62 2.19
C SER A 198 11.95 -1.80 3.19
N PRO A 199 11.68 -1.90 4.51
CA PRO A 199 12.70 -1.91 5.56
C PRO A 199 13.43 -3.26 5.73
N GLY A 200 13.24 -4.21 4.81
CA GLY A 200 13.91 -5.51 4.79
C GLY A 200 12.96 -6.71 4.79
N ASP A 201 11.73 -6.55 5.29
CA ASP A 201 10.66 -7.51 5.06
C ASP A 201 10.09 -7.30 3.65
N PRO A 202 10.09 -8.32 2.77
CA PRO A 202 9.57 -8.19 1.40
C PRO A 202 8.06 -7.92 1.35
N CYS A 203 7.32 -8.16 2.44
CA CYS A 203 5.90 -7.86 2.56
C CYS A 203 5.60 -6.49 3.15
N GLU A 204 6.60 -5.76 3.66
CA GLU A 204 6.37 -4.48 4.32
C GLU A 204 6.73 -3.33 3.38
N LEU A 205 5.79 -2.38 3.29
CA LEU A 205 5.93 -1.15 2.54
C LEU A 205 5.70 0.02 3.49
N CYS A 206 6.70 0.88 3.62
CA CYS A 206 6.66 2.06 4.48
C CYS A 206 6.64 3.35 3.67
N ILE A 207 6.00 4.37 4.23
CA ILE A 207 5.96 5.73 3.70
C ILE A 207 6.35 6.73 4.78
N CYS A 208 7.04 7.79 4.37
CA CYS A 208 7.33 8.92 5.24
C CYS A 208 6.13 9.87 5.27
N GLN A 209 5.52 10.03 6.45
CA GLN A 209 4.34 10.85 6.65
C GLN A 209 4.67 12.35 6.73
N ALA A 210 3.65 13.19 6.49
CA ALA A 210 3.80 14.64 6.52
C ALA A 210 4.12 15.22 7.91
N ASP A 211 3.87 14.46 8.98
CA ASP A 211 4.22 14.81 10.36
C ASP A 211 5.62 14.32 10.78
N GLY A 212 6.40 13.77 9.84
CA GLY A 212 7.74 13.22 10.08
C GLY A 212 7.73 11.80 10.68
N SER A 213 6.56 11.18 10.84
CA SER A 213 6.44 9.79 11.30
C SER A 213 6.58 8.77 10.15
N VAL A 214 6.99 7.55 10.47
CA VAL A 214 7.00 6.44 9.52
C VAL A 214 5.70 5.65 9.67
N SER A 215 4.98 5.45 8.55
CA SER A 215 3.81 4.58 8.49
C SER A 215 4.11 3.39 7.60
N CYS A 216 3.89 2.18 8.11
CA CYS A 216 4.16 0.94 7.40
C CYS A 216 2.87 0.13 7.22
N LYS A 217 2.74 -0.48 6.04
CA LYS A 217 1.65 -1.39 5.72
C LYS A 217 2.21 -2.68 5.17
N ARG A 218 1.66 -3.80 5.66
CA ARG A 218 2.02 -5.14 5.20
C ARG A 218 1.08 -5.60 4.10
N THR A 219 1.61 -6.34 3.14
CA THR A 219 0.83 -7.07 2.15
C THR A 219 0.20 -8.30 2.77
N ASP A 220 -1.13 -8.37 2.74
CA ASP A 220 -1.90 -9.54 3.16
C ASP A 220 -1.95 -10.56 2.02
N CYS A 221 -1.21 -11.65 2.19
CA CYS A 221 -1.22 -12.76 1.24
C CYS A 221 -2.47 -13.63 1.45
N VAL A 222 -3.18 -13.94 0.37
CA VAL A 222 -4.29 -14.88 0.40
C VAL A 222 -3.72 -16.30 0.35
N GLU A 223 -3.72 -17.02 1.47
CA GLU A 223 -3.27 -18.41 1.53
C GLU A 223 -4.48 -19.36 1.54
N THR A 224 -4.80 -19.96 0.38
CA THR A 224 -5.91 -20.95 0.27
C THR A 224 -5.43 -22.36 -0.09
N CYS A 225 -4.13 -22.54 -0.35
CA CYS A 225 -3.58 -23.83 -0.77
C CYS A 225 -3.05 -24.65 0.43
N PRO A 226 -3.13 -26.00 0.40
CA PRO A 226 -2.70 -26.84 1.52
C PRO A 226 -1.18 -26.86 1.77
N TYR A 227 -0.38 -26.61 0.73
CA TYR A 227 1.09 -26.71 0.78
C TYR A 227 1.77 -25.56 0.03
N PRO A 228 1.75 -24.33 0.57
CA PRO A 228 2.37 -23.16 -0.08
C PRO A 228 3.89 -23.31 -0.24
N ILE A 229 4.43 -22.80 -1.35
CA ILE A 229 5.88 -22.69 -1.57
C ILE A 229 6.35 -21.29 -1.15
N ARG A 230 7.27 -21.20 -0.17
CA ARG A 230 7.88 -19.95 0.26
C ARG A 230 9.27 -19.79 -0.38
N ILE A 231 9.40 -18.80 -1.26
CA ILE A 231 10.67 -18.49 -1.93
C ILE A 231 11.40 -17.40 -1.12
N PRO A 232 12.68 -17.60 -0.76
CA PRO A 232 13.45 -16.58 -0.05
C PRO A 232 13.47 -15.25 -0.79
N GLY A 233 13.15 -14.16 -0.09
CA GLY A 233 13.09 -12.81 -0.66
C GLY A 233 11.76 -12.44 -1.35
N GLN A 234 10.80 -13.37 -1.45
CA GLN A 234 9.44 -13.07 -1.88
C GLN A 234 8.51 -12.85 -0.69
N CYS A 235 7.53 -11.96 -0.86
CA CYS A 235 6.52 -11.71 0.17
C CYS A 235 5.55 -12.88 0.31
N CYS A 236 4.79 -13.16 -0.75
CA CYS A 236 3.72 -14.13 -0.71
C CYS A 236 4.17 -15.50 -1.22
N PRO A 237 3.59 -16.59 -0.67
CA PRO A 237 3.88 -17.91 -1.16
C PRO A 237 3.27 -18.15 -2.55
N ASP A 238 3.93 -18.99 -3.33
CA ASP A 238 3.40 -19.47 -4.61
C ASP A 238 2.57 -20.75 -4.37
N CYS A 239 1.28 -20.67 -4.69
CA CYS A 239 0.34 -21.79 -4.63
C CYS A 239 0.14 -22.50 -5.98
N SER A 240 0.76 -22.01 -7.05
CA SER A 240 0.62 -22.52 -8.42
C SER A 240 1.80 -23.35 -8.90
N ALA A 241 2.96 -23.28 -8.23
CA ALA A 241 4.17 -23.96 -8.66
C ALA A 241 4.34 -25.41 -8.18
N GLY A 242 3.71 -25.82 -7.07
CA GLY A 242 3.96 -27.17 -6.52
C GLY A 242 3.56 -27.37 -5.06
N CYS A 243 4.23 -28.31 -4.40
CA CYS A 243 3.94 -28.76 -3.03
C CYS A 243 5.22 -28.71 -2.19
N THR A 244 5.09 -28.32 -0.92
CA THR A 244 6.18 -28.39 0.06
C THR A 244 6.02 -29.63 0.95
N TYR A 245 7.01 -30.52 1.00
CA TYR A 245 7.06 -31.67 1.91
C TYR A 245 8.40 -31.73 2.66
N MET A 246 8.34 -31.67 4.00
CA MET A 246 9.51 -31.61 4.90
C MET A 246 10.56 -30.56 4.50
N GLY A 247 10.10 -29.38 4.06
CA GLY A 247 10.96 -28.26 3.67
C GLY A 247 11.60 -28.38 2.28
N ARG A 248 11.27 -29.42 1.52
CA ARG A 248 11.65 -29.56 0.10
C ARG A 248 10.46 -29.20 -0.79
N ILE A 249 10.78 -28.59 -1.93
CA ILE A 249 9.81 -28.16 -2.94
C ILE A 249 9.76 -29.21 -4.04
N PHE A 250 8.55 -29.63 -4.42
CA PHE A 250 8.28 -30.54 -5.53
C PHE A 250 7.31 -29.87 -6.50
N TYR A 251 7.58 -29.93 -7.79
CA TYR A 251 6.74 -29.33 -8.82
C TYR A 251 5.49 -30.18 -9.10
N ASN A 252 4.48 -29.59 -9.75
CA ASN A 252 3.26 -30.31 -10.11
C ASN A 252 3.57 -31.57 -10.95
N ASN A 253 2.91 -32.70 -10.63
CA ASN A 253 3.14 -34.04 -11.16
C ASN A 253 4.50 -34.68 -10.80
N GLU A 254 5.30 -34.09 -9.92
CA GLU A 254 6.54 -34.70 -9.45
C GLU A 254 6.26 -35.76 -8.38
N THR A 255 6.84 -36.95 -8.56
CA THR A 255 6.77 -38.08 -7.61
C THR A 255 8.02 -38.12 -6.74
N PHE A 256 7.85 -38.28 -5.43
CA PHE A 256 8.94 -38.31 -4.47
C PHE A 256 8.72 -39.36 -3.37
N PRO A 257 9.79 -39.97 -2.83
CA PRO A 257 9.67 -40.92 -1.73
C PRO A 257 9.31 -40.21 -0.42
N SER A 258 8.45 -40.83 0.38
CA SER A 258 8.15 -40.38 1.74
C SER A 258 9.37 -40.55 2.64
N VAL A 259 9.64 -39.55 3.48
CA VAL A 259 10.74 -39.60 4.47
C VAL A 259 10.30 -40.35 5.73
N LEU A 260 8.98 -40.42 5.98
CA LEU A 260 8.40 -41.13 7.12
C LEU A 260 8.25 -42.63 6.87
N ASP A 261 8.09 -43.03 5.61
CA ASP A 261 7.91 -44.43 5.22
C ASP A 261 8.60 -44.71 3.87
N PRO A 262 9.68 -45.52 3.85
CA PRO A 262 10.42 -45.83 2.63
C PRO A 262 9.63 -46.63 1.59
N CYS A 263 8.47 -47.20 1.95
CA CYS A 263 7.60 -47.91 1.02
C CYS A 263 6.55 -47.00 0.33
N LEU A 264 6.41 -45.75 0.77
CA LEU A 264 5.41 -44.82 0.23
C LEU A 264 6.04 -43.84 -0.78
N SER A 265 5.42 -43.70 -1.95
CA SER A 265 5.69 -42.63 -2.91
C SER A 265 4.55 -41.62 -2.91
N CYS A 266 4.88 -40.35 -2.78
CA CYS A 266 3.94 -39.24 -2.89
C CYS A 266 4.03 -38.62 -4.27
N ILE A 267 2.92 -38.04 -4.75
CA ILE A 267 2.89 -37.24 -5.97
C ILE A 267 2.36 -35.85 -5.61
N CYS A 268 3.04 -34.80 -6.07
CA CYS A 268 2.53 -33.45 -5.93
C CYS A 268 1.43 -33.21 -6.96
N LEU A 269 0.22 -32.89 -6.48
CA LEU A 269 -0.91 -32.50 -7.32
C LEU A 269 -1.44 -31.17 -6.80
N VAL A 270 -1.14 -30.09 -7.54
CA VAL A 270 -1.71 -28.77 -7.29
C VAL A 270 -3.18 -28.84 -7.72
N ARG A 271 -4.12 -28.77 -6.77
CA ARG A 271 -5.57 -28.79 -7.02
C ARG A 271 -6.13 -27.40 -7.13
#